data_AF-A0A9W4NHT9-F1
#
_entry.id   AF-A0A9W4NHT9-F1
#
_cell.length_a   1.000
_cell.length_b   1.000
_cell.length_c   1.000
_cell.angle_alpha   90.00
_cell.angle_beta   90.00
_cell.angle_gamma   90.00
#
_symmetry.space_group_name_H-M   'P 1'
#
loop_
_entity.id
_entity.type
_entity.pdbx_description
1 polymer ?
#
loop_
_entity_poly.entity_id
_entity_poly.type
_entity_poly.pdbx_seq_one_letter_code
_entity_poly.pdbx_strand_id
1 'polypeptide(L)'
;MDLFRRLPVELMFQILENTDDYVGVESLISVSRPARAAFYMDSYAIVDAIATSNPIAMQPDVKRLVHNIVILHTPAVTEEDEASQRFNWQQIGSRVLHIAAQIQRLACACLSKLRREFASAVGLEPLHAQRANEPFSWIEEYRMYWALWHLRSFSDYTKYVEKHRSSLYGGGDPPPKLIQDVDIDPTSHGVHVFLKEIIWTAAVALEDLQTCPMTRSSGGVLKPEHRNTLSWDMDTDVPFFRSFELPRSVETQYSTWSPPPIPTASVMASHWRLRPKHCKDPSPQTNLFRSLRFRVSRRGPNRRGMDDILRYRRCGVLLWSKWRMFSTGLHPNNFRERVPTPDGGFIDQDPADPLGSSCVDKWLEVGDAKQWLA
;
A
#
# COMPACT_ATOMS: atom_id res chain seq x y z
N MET A 1 13.56 15.13 -31.17
CA MET A 1 15.00 14.79 -31.18
C MET A 1 15.35 14.22 -29.82
N ASP A 2 16.14 13.15 -29.75
CA ASP A 2 16.58 12.53 -28.50
C ASP A 2 17.79 13.29 -27.93
N LEU A 3 17.54 14.23 -27.02
CA LEU A 3 18.58 15.07 -26.39
C LEU A 3 19.60 14.25 -25.61
N PHE A 4 19.22 13.05 -25.14
CA PHE A 4 20.09 12.15 -24.38
C PHE A 4 21.24 11.57 -25.21
N ARG A 5 21.12 11.55 -26.55
CA ARG A 5 22.21 11.04 -27.43
C ARG A 5 23.48 11.87 -27.40
N ARG A 6 23.39 13.13 -26.98
CA ARG A 6 24.54 14.06 -26.95
C ARG A 6 25.19 14.13 -25.57
N LEU A 7 24.58 13.50 -24.56
CA LEU A 7 25.08 13.54 -23.20
C LEU A 7 26.14 12.44 -23.00
N PRO A 8 27.26 12.76 -22.33
CA PRO A 8 28.20 11.75 -21.83
C PRO A 8 27.51 10.73 -20.93
N VAL A 9 28.06 9.52 -20.88
CA VAL A 9 27.48 8.41 -20.10
C VAL A 9 27.45 8.72 -18.60
N GLU A 10 28.41 9.50 -18.11
CA GLU A 10 28.50 9.96 -16.72
C GLU A 10 27.30 10.83 -16.35
N LEU A 11 26.84 11.70 -17.26
CA LEU A 11 25.63 12.49 -17.05
C LEU A 11 24.37 11.62 -17.12
N MET A 12 24.37 10.52 -17.90
CA MET A 12 23.26 9.55 -17.89
C MET A 12 23.13 8.87 -16.53
N PHE A 13 24.25 8.44 -15.95
CA PHE A 13 24.26 7.87 -14.59
C PHE A 13 23.73 8.88 -13.57
N GLN A 14 24.23 10.11 -13.59
CA GLN A 14 23.73 11.16 -12.69
C GLN A 14 22.23 11.39 -12.86
N ILE A 15 21.71 11.44 -14.09
CA ILE A 15 20.28 11.61 -14.32
C ILE A 15 19.48 10.42 -13.74
N LEU A 16 19.94 9.18 -13.95
CA LEU A 16 19.27 7.98 -13.47
C LEU A 16 19.30 7.89 -11.93
N GLU A 17 20.43 8.20 -11.31
CA GLU A 17 20.63 8.19 -9.85
C GLU A 17 19.87 9.30 -9.13
N ASN A 18 19.70 10.46 -9.77
CA ASN A 18 19.00 11.62 -9.21
C ASN A 18 17.53 11.70 -9.64
N THR A 19 17.00 10.68 -10.30
CA THR A 19 15.55 10.61 -10.55
C THR A 19 14.86 10.16 -9.26
N ASP A 20 13.92 10.98 -8.79
CA ASP A 20 13.30 10.81 -7.47
C ASP A 20 12.32 9.63 -7.35
N ASP A 21 12.05 8.91 -8.45
CA ASP A 21 11.03 7.88 -8.47
C ASP A 21 11.24 6.76 -9.51
N TYR A 22 10.67 5.60 -9.21
CA TYR A 22 10.84 4.38 -10.02
C TYR A 22 10.18 4.51 -11.39
N VAL A 23 9.03 5.19 -11.46
CA VAL A 23 8.28 5.36 -12.71
C VAL A 23 9.04 6.30 -13.66
N GLY A 24 9.68 7.34 -13.14
CA GLY A 24 10.56 8.22 -13.90
C GLY A 24 11.70 7.46 -14.56
N VAL A 25 12.43 6.63 -13.80
CA VAL A 25 13.54 5.83 -14.32
C VAL A 25 13.07 4.78 -15.33
N GLU A 26 12.01 4.04 -15.02
CA GLU A 26 11.43 3.06 -15.95
C GLU A 26 10.99 3.72 -17.26
N SER A 27 10.33 4.87 -17.17
CA SER A 27 9.90 5.64 -18.34
C SER A 27 11.11 6.10 -19.15
N LEU A 28 12.14 6.63 -18.51
CA LEU A 28 13.35 7.12 -19.17
C LEU A 28 14.07 6.00 -19.95
N ILE A 29 14.27 4.83 -19.35
CA ILE A 29 14.91 3.69 -20.03
C ILE A 29 14.02 3.12 -21.15
N SER A 30 12.70 3.28 -21.06
CA SER A 30 11.78 2.84 -22.11
C SER A 30 11.87 3.70 -23.38
N VAL A 31 12.15 5.00 -23.25
CA VAL A 31 12.17 5.96 -24.37
C VAL A 31 13.57 6.33 -24.86
N SER A 32 14.61 6.22 -24.02
CA SER A 32 15.98 6.64 -24.32
C SER A 32 16.93 5.44 -24.40
N ARG A 33 17.53 5.22 -25.59
CA ARG A 33 18.55 4.16 -25.77
C ARG A 33 19.82 4.40 -24.94
N PRO A 34 20.38 5.63 -24.88
CA PRO A 34 21.53 5.92 -24.01
C PRO A 34 21.24 5.66 -22.53
N ALA A 35 20.07 6.09 -22.03
CA ALA A 35 19.70 5.86 -20.64
C ALA A 35 19.52 4.36 -20.35
N ARG A 36 18.91 3.61 -21.27
CA ARG A 36 18.80 2.15 -21.17
C ARG A 36 20.17 1.47 -21.12
N ALA A 37 21.11 1.90 -21.95
CA ALA A 37 22.47 1.35 -21.96
C ALA A 37 23.18 1.63 -20.63
N ALA A 38 23.12 2.86 -20.13
CA ALA A 38 23.67 3.22 -18.81
C ALA A 38 23.02 2.41 -17.69
N PHE A 39 21.68 2.26 -17.71
CA PHE A 39 20.98 1.44 -16.73
C PHE A 39 21.46 -0.01 -16.71
N TYR A 40 21.64 -0.65 -17.87
CA TYR A 40 22.13 -2.02 -17.92
C TYR A 40 23.61 -2.15 -17.58
N MET A 41 24.41 -1.09 -17.70
CA MET A 41 25.80 -1.11 -17.25
C MET A 41 25.90 -1.22 -15.73
N ASP A 42 24.99 -0.58 -14.97
CA ASP A 42 24.99 -0.65 -13.50
C ASP A 42 23.57 -0.61 -12.91
N SER A 43 22.77 -1.65 -13.20
CA SER A 43 21.36 -1.71 -12.76
C SER A 43 21.23 -1.78 -11.25
N TYR A 44 22.21 -2.38 -10.57
CA TYR A 44 22.20 -2.53 -9.12
C TYR A 44 22.41 -1.18 -8.43
N ALA A 45 23.47 -0.43 -8.78
CA ALA A 45 23.73 0.85 -8.14
C ALA A 45 22.60 1.85 -8.37
N ILE A 46 21.99 1.86 -9.57
CA ILE A 46 20.86 2.74 -9.87
C ILE A 46 19.62 2.36 -9.05
N VAL A 47 19.27 1.07 -8.99
CA VAL A 47 18.11 0.63 -8.19
C VAL A 47 18.33 0.86 -6.70
N ASP A 48 19.55 0.64 -6.20
CA ASP A 48 19.92 0.90 -4.81
C ASP A 48 19.90 2.40 -4.48
N ALA A 49 20.38 3.25 -5.39
CA ALA A 49 20.33 4.71 -5.24
C ALA A 49 18.88 5.21 -5.12
N ILE A 50 17.99 4.76 -6.01
CA ILE A 50 16.55 5.12 -5.97
C ILE A 50 15.89 4.55 -4.71
N ALA A 51 16.23 3.32 -4.32
CA ALA A 51 15.71 2.72 -3.10
C ALA A 51 16.16 3.49 -1.85
N THR A 52 17.39 4.03 -1.87
CA THR A 52 17.97 4.81 -0.77
C THR A 52 17.39 6.21 -0.68
N SER A 53 17.06 6.83 -1.82
CA SER A 53 16.37 8.13 -1.85
C SER A 53 14.88 8.01 -1.51
N ASN A 54 14.27 6.84 -1.71
CA ASN A 54 12.85 6.62 -1.42
C ASN A 54 12.58 6.35 0.08
N PRO A 55 11.87 7.26 0.79
CA PRO A 55 11.68 7.16 2.24
C PRO A 55 10.80 5.97 2.68
N ILE A 56 9.96 5.45 1.78
CA ILE A 56 9.10 4.30 2.03
C ILE A 56 9.88 3.01 1.77
N ALA A 57 10.61 2.92 0.65
CA ALA A 57 11.43 1.75 0.31
C ALA A 57 12.51 1.48 1.36
N MET A 58 13.01 2.54 2.03
CA MET A 58 13.96 2.43 3.12
C MET A 58 13.42 1.82 4.41
N GLN A 59 12.11 1.65 4.56
CA GLN A 59 11.54 1.06 5.77
C GLN A 59 11.90 -0.43 5.88
N PRO A 60 12.36 -0.94 7.05
CA PRO A 60 12.92 -2.28 7.17
C PRO A 60 11.98 -3.40 6.70
N ASP A 61 10.68 -3.24 6.92
CA ASP A 61 9.68 -4.22 6.53
C ASP A 61 9.38 -4.20 5.03
N VAL A 62 9.38 -3.03 4.40
CA VAL A 62 9.33 -2.90 2.94
C VAL A 62 10.59 -3.47 2.31
N LYS A 63 11.78 -3.15 2.83
CA LYS A 63 13.05 -3.75 2.38
C LYS A 63 13.01 -5.27 2.39
N ARG A 64 12.48 -5.86 3.47
CA ARG A 64 12.31 -7.32 3.58
C ARG A 64 11.36 -7.87 2.50
N LEU A 65 10.25 -7.20 2.23
CA LEU A 65 9.32 -7.61 1.17
C LEU A 65 9.96 -7.54 -0.22
N VAL A 66 10.70 -6.46 -0.51
CA VAL A 66 11.45 -6.32 -1.77
C VAL A 66 12.48 -7.44 -1.89
N HIS A 67 13.23 -7.72 -0.83
CA HIS A 67 14.20 -8.82 -0.79
C HIS A 67 13.55 -10.18 -1.05
N ASN A 68 12.41 -10.46 -0.40
CA ASN A 68 11.67 -11.72 -0.63
C ASN A 68 11.21 -11.84 -2.09
N ILE A 69 10.75 -10.74 -2.70
CA ILE A 69 10.39 -10.71 -4.12
C ILE A 69 11.64 -10.96 -4.98
N VAL A 70 12.78 -10.30 -4.69
CA VAL A 70 14.03 -10.54 -5.42
C VAL A 70 14.40 -12.01 -5.40
N ILE A 71 14.36 -12.66 -4.24
CA ILE A 71 14.64 -14.10 -4.11
C ILE A 71 13.69 -14.92 -5.00
N LEU A 72 12.39 -14.65 -4.95
CA LEU A 72 11.38 -15.41 -5.71
C LEU A 72 11.50 -15.24 -7.24
N HIS A 73 12.07 -14.13 -7.71
CA HIS A 73 12.32 -13.88 -9.13
C HIS A 73 13.77 -14.21 -9.56
N THR A 74 14.65 -14.56 -8.62
CA THR A 74 16.03 -14.96 -8.93
C THR A 74 16.03 -16.41 -9.42
N PRO A 75 16.50 -16.71 -10.64
CA PRO A 75 16.66 -18.08 -11.09
C PRO A 75 17.65 -18.81 -10.17
N ALA A 76 17.39 -20.09 -9.86
CA ALA A 76 18.32 -20.92 -9.11
C ALA A 76 19.64 -21.00 -9.89
N VAL A 77 20.65 -20.26 -9.46
CA VAL A 77 21.97 -20.26 -10.08
C VAL A 77 22.64 -21.58 -9.71
N THR A 78 22.87 -22.43 -10.70
CA THR A 78 23.89 -23.48 -10.61
C THR A 78 25.26 -22.79 -10.63
N GLU A 79 26.14 -23.16 -9.70
CA GLU A 79 27.32 -22.42 -9.19
C GLU A 79 28.41 -21.94 -10.19
N GLU A 80 28.19 -21.84 -11.50
CA GLU A 80 29.28 -21.60 -12.45
C GLU A 80 29.12 -20.31 -13.27
N ASP A 81 30.12 -19.42 -13.11
CA ASP A 81 30.47 -18.17 -13.81
C ASP A 81 30.02 -16.81 -13.23
N GLU A 82 31.03 -15.95 -12.97
CA GLU A 82 30.87 -14.51 -12.63
C GLU A 82 30.12 -13.73 -13.74
N ALA A 83 30.26 -14.15 -15.01
CA ALA A 83 29.52 -13.59 -16.13
C ALA A 83 28.01 -13.90 -16.02
N SER A 84 27.65 -15.10 -15.55
CA SER A 84 26.28 -15.50 -15.24
C SER A 84 25.72 -14.68 -14.07
N GLN A 85 26.53 -14.36 -13.07
CA GLN A 85 26.13 -13.50 -11.95
C GLN A 85 25.87 -12.05 -12.38
N ARG A 86 26.73 -11.43 -13.20
CA ARG A 86 26.49 -10.07 -13.72
C ARG A 86 25.24 -9.97 -14.60
N PHE A 87 25.04 -10.96 -15.48
CA PHE A 87 23.83 -11.04 -16.30
C PHE A 87 22.57 -11.23 -15.44
N ASN A 88 22.67 -11.98 -14.34
CA ASN A 88 21.60 -12.14 -13.37
C ASN A 88 21.23 -10.80 -12.71
N TRP A 89 22.21 -9.99 -12.29
CA TRP A 89 21.95 -8.69 -11.65
C TRP A 89 21.28 -7.66 -12.58
N GLN A 90 21.61 -7.67 -13.88
CA GLN A 90 20.91 -6.81 -14.86
C GLN A 90 19.43 -7.18 -14.99
N GLN A 91 19.14 -8.48 -15.08
CA GLN A 91 17.76 -8.97 -15.16
C GLN A 91 17.00 -8.72 -13.86
N ILE A 92 17.62 -9.00 -12.72
CA ILE A 92 17.06 -8.74 -11.38
C ILE A 92 16.80 -7.24 -11.22
N GLY A 93 17.78 -6.38 -11.50
CA GLY A 93 17.65 -4.92 -11.37
C GLY A 93 16.52 -4.37 -12.24
N SER A 94 16.45 -4.77 -13.52
CA SER A 94 15.36 -4.41 -14.41
C SER A 94 14.00 -4.90 -13.91
N ARG A 95 13.95 -6.11 -13.32
CA ARG A 95 12.71 -6.68 -12.79
C ARG A 95 12.25 -5.97 -11.52
N VAL A 96 13.17 -5.67 -10.61
CA VAL A 96 12.89 -4.92 -9.37
C VAL A 96 12.41 -3.53 -9.70
N LEU A 97 13.09 -2.82 -10.61
CA LEU A 97 12.66 -1.50 -11.08
C LEU A 97 11.24 -1.56 -11.63
N HIS A 98 10.94 -2.53 -12.50
CA HIS A 98 9.61 -2.69 -13.08
C HIS A 98 8.54 -2.95 -12.01
N ILE A 99 8.82 -3.83 -11.04
CA ILE A 99 7.88 -4.11 -9.94
C ILE A 99 7.69 -2.87 -9.07
N ALA A 100 8.76 -2.16 -8.71
CA ALA A 100 8.68 -0.96 -7.89
C ALA A 100 7.90 0.17 -8.59
N ALA A 101 8.14 0.39 -9.88
CA ALA A 101 7.39 1.33 -10.71
C ALA A 101 5.91 0.95 -10.80
N GLN A 102 5.60 -0.34 -10.98
CA GLN A 102 4.23 -0.86 -10.95
C GLN A 102 3.54 -0.59 -9.61
N ILE A 103 4.21 -0.88 -8.48
CA ILE A 103 3.69 -0.61 -7.14
C ILE A 103 3.45 0.88 -6.93
N GLN A 104 4.35 1.75 -7.40
CA GLN A 104 4.17 3.20 -7.33
C GLN A 104 2.95 3.67 -8.12
N ARG A 105 2.76 3.23 -9.37
CA ARG A 105 1.56 3.55 -10.17
C ARG A 105 0.28 3.10 -9.46
N LEU A 106 0.28 1.88 -8.93
CA LEU A 106 -0.85 1.33 -8.18
C LEU A 106 -1.14 2.13 -6.91
N ALA A 107 -0.11 2.48 -6.14
CA ALA A 107 -0.27 3.29 -4.93
C ALA A 107 -0.93 4.63 -5.27
N CYS A 108 -0.44 5.30 -6.32
CA CYS A 108 -0.98 6.57 -6.78
C CYS A 108 -2.45 6.45 -7.22
N ALA A 109 -2.78 5.41 -8.00
CA ALA A 109 -4.14 5.16 -8.47
C ALA A 109 -5.10 4.82 -7.32
N CYS A 110 -4.69 3.89 -6.43
CA CYS A 110 -5.48 3.48 -5.28
C CYS A 110 -5.73 4.66 -4.32
N LEU A 111 -4.69 5.42 -3.95
CA LEU A 111 -4.85 6.58 -3.07
C LEU A 111 -5.74 7.66 -3.68
N SER A 112 -5.57 7.95 -4.98
CA SER A 112 -6.40 8.92 -5.68
C SER A 112 -7.86 8.52 -5.71
N LYS A 113 -8.14 7.23 -5.99
CA LYS A 113 -9.50 6.69 -5.96
C LYS A 113 -10.08 6.77 -4.56
N LEU A 114 -9.40 6.19 -3.57
CA LEU A 114 -9.87 6.16 -2.18
C LEU A 114 -10.13 7.58 -1.65
N ARG A 115 -9.28 8.56 -1.98
CA ARG A 115 -9.49 9.96 -1.60
C ARG A 115 -10.75 10.55 -2.22
N ARG A 116 -11.02 10.27 -3.50
CA ARG A 116 -12.22 10.74 -4.19
C ARG A 116 -13.48 10.17 -3.53
N GLU A 117 -13.49 8.87 -3.25
CA GLU A 117 -14.62 8.24 -2.56
C GLU A 117 -14.76 8.79 -1.15
N PHE A 118 -13.65 8.93 -0.42
CA PHE A 118 -13.66 9.50 0.93
C PHE A 118 -14.23 10.93 0.97
N ALA A 119 -13.78 11.80 0.07
CA ALA A 119 -14.24 13.18 -0.02
C ALA A 119 -15.73 13.25 -0.37
N SER A 120 -16.22 12.35 -1.23
CA SER A 120 -17.65 12.20 -1.52
C SER A 120 -18.43 11.76 -0.28
N ALA A 121 -17.88 10.80 0.49
CA ALA A 121 -18.52 10.27 1.70
C ALA A 121 -18.71 11.32 2.79
N VAL A 122 -17.69 12.17 3.02
CA VAL A 122 -17.74 13.22 4.05
C VAL A 122 -18.32 14.55 3.53
N GLY A 123 -18.69 14.60 2.25
CA GLY A 123 -19.01 15.83 1.53
C GLY A 123 -20.37 16.46 1.83
N LEU A 124 -21.07 16.00 2.87
CA LEU A 124 -22.26 16.69 3.38
C LEU A 124 -21.92 18.10 3.89
N GLU A 125 -20.68 18.31 4.35
CA GLU A 125 -20.15 19.62 4.73
C GLU A 125 -18.95 20.02 3.85
N PRO A 126 -18.98 21.21 3.21
CA PRO A 126 -17.91 21.64 2.29
C PRO A 126 -16.52 21.67 2.92
N LEU A 127 -16.42 22.03 4.20
CA LEU A 127 -15.15 22.09 4.93
C LEU A 127 -14.54 20.69 5.11
N HIS A 128 -15.35 19.68 5.44
CA HIS A 128 -14.87 18.31 5.58
C HIS A 128 -14.41 17.72 4.24
N ALA A 129 -15.14 17.98 3.14
CA ALA A 129 -14.71 17.58 1.81
C ALA A 129 -13.37 18.25 1.41
N GLN A 130 -13.18 19.53 1.75
CA GLN A 130 -11.92 20.22 1.51
C GLN A 130 -10.77 19.57 2.29
N ARG A 131 -10.98 19.28 3.58
CA ARG A 131 -9.98 18.60 4.43
C ARG A 131 -9.69 17.17 3.95
N ALA A 132 -10.69 16.44 3.47
CA ALA A 132 -10.52 15.12 2.87
C ALA A 132 -9.63 15.15 1.63
N ASN A 133 -9.61 16.27 0.90
CA ASN A 133 -8.81 16.46 -0.31
C ASN A 133 -7.38 16.96 -0.08
N GLU A 134 -6.97 17.19 1.18
CA GLU A 134 -5.59 17.60 1.50
C GLU A 134 -4.55 16.60 0.96
N PRO A 135 -3.31 17.05 0.66
CA PRO A 135 -2.21 16.19 0.23
C PRO A 135 -2.03 14.97 1.15
N PHE A 136 -1.56 13.86 0.59
CA PHE A 136 -1.32 12.66 1.36
C PHE A 136 -0.18 12.88 2.35
N SER A 137 -0.38 12.43 3.58
CA SER A 137 0.70 12.34 4.54
C SER A 137 1.58 11.14 4.24
N TRP A 138 2.85 11.20 4.64
CA TRP A 138 3.79 10.10 4.46
C TRP A 138 3.27 8.75 5.00
N ILE A 139 2.61 8.75 6.16
CA ILE A 139 2.08 7.51 6.75
C ILE A 139 0.95 6.90 5.93
N GLU A 140 0.14 7.71 5.25
CA GLU A 140 -0.94 7.24 4.37
C GLU A 140 -0.36 6.55 3.13
N GLU A 141 0.64 7.18 2.52
CA GLU A 141 1.36 6.58 1.40
C GLU A 141 2.08 5.32 1.83
N TYR A 142 2.87 5.37 2.90
CA TYR A 142 3.57 4.22 3.45
C TYR A 142 2.64 3.02 3.64
N ARG A 143 1.45 3.22 4.22
CA ARG A 143 0.47 2.14 4.44
C ARG A 143 -0.02 1.51 3.14
N MET A 144 -0.27 2.33 2.11
CA MET A 144 -0.66 1.83 0.80
C MET A 144 0.47 1.03 0.15
N TYR A 145 1.68 1.59 0.10
CA TYR A 145 2.86 0.91 -0.45
C TYR A 145 3.13 -0.41 0.29
N TRP A 146 3.15 -0.37 1.61
CA TRP A 146 3.32 -1.54 2.46
C TRP A 146 2.29 -2.64 2.13
N ALA A 147 1.00 -2.27 2.02
CA ALA A 147 -0.05 -3.21 1.66
C ALA A 147 0.13 -3.81 0.27
N LEU A 148 0.49 -2.98 -0.73
CA LEU A 148 0.72 -3.44 -2.10
C LEU A 148 1.96 -4.36 -2.19
N TRP A 149 3.03 -4.06 -1.47
CA TRP A 149 4.20 -4.92 -1.38
C TRP A 149 3.87 -6.28 -0.74
N HIS A 150 3.02 -6.30 0.30
CA HIS A 150 2.51 -7.54 0.88
C HIS A 150 1.69 -8.36 -0.10
N LEU A 151 0.72 -7.72 -0.77
CA LEU A 151 -0.10 -8.39 -1.81
C LEU A 151 0.78 -8.96 -2.92
N ARG A 152 1.80 -8.21 -3.35
CA ARG A 152 2.73 -8.64 -4.39
C ARG A 152 3.59 -9.82 -3.93
N SER A 153 4.23 -9.70 -2.77
CA SER A 153 5.08 -10.76 -2.20
C SER A 153 4.30 -12.05 -2.00
N PHE A 154 3.09 -11.96 -1.44
CA PHE A 154 2.21 -13.12 -1.25
C PHE A 154 1.79 -13.76 -2.58
N SER A 155 1.46 -12.94 -3.58
CA SER A 155 1.06 -13.43 -4.89
C SER A 155 2.21 -14.08 -5.66
N ASP A 156 3.40 -13.50 -5.60
CA ASP A 156 4.58 -14.06 -6.24
C ASP A 156 5.02 -15.37 -5.56
N TYR A 157 4.96 -15.45 -4.23
CA TYR A 157 5.19 -16.68 -3.49
C TYR A 157 4.19 -17.78 -3.89
N THR A 158 2.90 -17.44 -3.94
CA THR A 158 1.85 -18.39 -4.31
C THR A 158 2.08 -18.94 -5.73
N LYS A 159 2.40 -18.07 -6.69
CA LYS A 159 2.74 -18.48 -8.07
C LYS A 159 3.98 -19.36 -8.12
N TYR A 160 4.99 -19.03 -7.32
CA TYR A 160 6.21 -19.83 -7.21
C TYR A 160 5.90 -21.23 -6.70
N VAL A 161 5.15 -21.34 -5.59
CA VAL A 161 4.74 -22.64 -5.03
C VAL A 161 3.91 -23.43 -6.04
N GLU A 162 2.96 -22.81 -6.73
CA GLU A 162 2.14 -23.47 -7.75
C GLU A 162 2.97 -24.01 -8.91
N LYS A 163 3.94 -23.23 -9.40
CA LYS A 163 4.85 -23.64 -10.48
C LYS A 163 5.70 -24.86 -10.08
N HIS A 164 6.14 -24.94 -8.83
CA HIS A 164 7.02 -26.00 -8.35
C HIS A 164 6.28 -27.17 -7.69
N ARG A 165 4.96 -27.06 -7.49
CA ARG A 165 4.12 -28.14 -6.95
C ARG A 165 4.14 -29.39 -7.83
N SER A 166 4.28 -29.24 -9.15
CA SER A 166 4.39 -30.37 -10.07
C SER A 166 5.70 -31.15 -9.94
N SER A 167 6.79 -30.52 -9.47
CA SER A 167 8.07 -31.20 -9.17
C SER A 167 7.97 -32.10 -7.94
N LEU A 168 7.22 -31.64 -6.92
CA LEU A 168 7.06 -32.29 -5.62
C LEU A 168 6.30 -33.63 -5.66
N TYR A 169 5.42 -33.86 -6.64
CA TYR A 169 4.68 -35.12 -6.79
C TYR A 169 5.27 -36.07 -7.84
N GLY A 170 6.25 -35.62 -8.63
CA GLY A 170 6.87 -36.38 -9.71
C GLY A 170 8.21 -37.05 -9.37
N GLY A 171 8.61 -37.06 -8.09
CA GLY A 171 9.95 -37.52 -7.69
C GLY A 171 11.10 -36.61 -8.14
N GLY A 172 10.79 -35.36 -8.51
CA GLY A 172 11.81 -34.34 -8.79
C GLY A 172 12.41 -33.79 -7.50
N ASP A 173 13.60 -33.19 -7.63
CA ASP A 173 14.31 -32.57 -6.51
C ASP A 173 13.38 -31.66 -5.69
N PRO A 174 13.53 -31.65 -4.35
CA PRO A 174 12.78 -30.73 -3.50
C PRO A 174 12.96 -29.30 -4.01
N PRO A 175 11.97 -28.41 -3.79
CA PRO A 175 12.12 -27.01 -4.17
C PRO A 175 13.46 -26.50 -3.60
N PRO A 176 14.23 -25.72 -4.38
CA PRO A 176 15.57 -25.33 -3.97
C PRO A 176 15.54 -24.72 -2.57
N LYS A 177 16.64 -24.89 -1.80
CA LYS A 177 16.82 -24.38 -0.42
C LYS A 177 16.36 -22.94 -0.21
N LEU A 178 16.26 -22.17 -1.30
CA LEU A 178 15.59 -20.88 -1.44
C LEU A 178 14.29 -20.70 -0.63
N ILE A 179 13.43 -21.73 -0.46
CA ILE A 179 12.21 -21.60 0.36
C ILE A 179 12.53 -21.41 1.85
N GLN A 180 13.65 -21.93 2.36
CA GLN A 180 14.08 -21.73 3.75
C GLN A 180 14.60 -20.30 3.99
N ASP A 181 15.14 -19.66 2.96
CA ASP A 181 15.69 -18.28 3.02
C ASP A 181 14.60 -17.21 2.86
N VAL A 182 13.44 -17.60 2.33
CA VAL A 182 12.28 -16.73 2.17
C VAL A 182 11.52 -16.72 3.50
N ASP A 183 11.71 -15.66 4.30
CA ASP A 183 10.89 -15.33 5.48
C ASP A 183 9.50 -14.83 5.04
N ILE A 184 8.78 -15.70 4.33
CA ILE A 184 7.35 -15.56 4.06
C ILE A 184 6.70 -16.64 4.90
N ASP A 185 6.15 -16.24 6.04
CA ASP A 185 5.11 -17.03 6.66
C ASP A 185 3.95 -17.11 5.65
N PRO A 186 3.71 -18.27 5.03
CA PRO A 186 2.68 -18.42 3.99
C PRO A 186 1.29 -18.25 4.58
N THR A 187 1.19 -18.38 5.91
CA THR A 187 0.02 -18.06 6.66
C THR A 187 0.16 -16.59 7.09
N SER A 188 -0.91 -15.83 7.03
CA SER A 188 -0.95 -14.41 7.37
C SER A 188 -0.61 -14.09 8.86
N HIS A 189 0.04 -15.00 9.59
CA HIS A 189 0.25 -14.99 11.04
C HIS A 189 1.33 -14.00 11.49
N GLY A 190 2.29 -13.66 10.63
CA GLY A 190 3.31 -12.63 10.92
C GLY A 190 2.81 -11.17 10.85
N VAL A 191 1.65 -10.93 10.23
CA VAL A 191 1.06 -9.59 10.13
C VAL A 191 0.05 -9.39 11.25
N HIS A 192 0.27 -8.36 12.07
CA HIS A 192 -0.67 -8.00 13.13
C HIS A 192 -2.09 -7.89 12.57
N VAL A 193 -3.05 -8.52 13.25
CA VAL A 193 -4.40 -8.72 12.72
C VAL A 193 -5.11 -7.43 12.24
N PHE A 194 -4.91 -6.31 12.93
CA PHE A 194 -5.42 -4.99 12.52
C PHE A 194 -4.76 -4.38 11.30
N LEU A 195 -3.52 -4.74 10.99
CA LEU A 195 -2.83 -4.28 9.78
C LEU A 195 -3.29 -5.05 8.54
N LYS A 196 -3.80 -6.30 8.71
CA LYS A 196 -4.42 -7.05 7.61
C LYS A 196 -5.54 -6.26 6.94
N GLU A 197 -6.26 -5.43 7.70
CA GLU A 197 -7.35 -4.64 7.13
C GLU A 197 -6.86 -3.55 6.16
N ILE A 198 -5.63 -3.05 6.33
CA ILE A 198 -5.00 -2.14 5.38
C ILE A 198 -4.72 -2.89 4.07
N ILE A 199 -4.27 -4.15 4.16
CA ILE A 199 -4.09 -5.04 3.00
C ILE A 199 -5.43 -5.28 2.29
N TRP A 200 -6.50 -5.57 3.03
CA TRP A 200 -7.84 -5.74 2.47
C TRP A 200 -8.40 -4.46 1.85
N THR A 201 -8.12 -3.30 2.44
CA THR A 201 -8.48 -1.99 1.88
C THR A 201 -7.79 -1.76 0.53
N ALA A 202 -6.49 -2.05 0.44
CA ALA A 202 -5.74 -1.97 -0.82
C ALA A 202 -6.29 -2.98 -1.85
N ALA A 203 -6.60 -4.20 -1.44
CA ALA A 203 -7.18 -5.21 -2.32
C ALA A 203 -8.53 -4.78 -2.92
N VAL A 204 -9.42 -4.18 -2.12
CA VAL A 204 -10.70 -3.64 -2.62
C VAL A 204 -10.46 -2.48 -3.60
N ALA A 205 -9.51 -1.59 -3.30
CA ALA A 205 -9.16 -0.50 -4.22
C ALA A 205 -8.62 -1.02 -5.56
N LEU A 206 -7.79 -2.07 -5.53
CA LEU A 206 -7.27 -2.75 -6.73
C LEU A 206 -8.38 -3.42 -7.55
N GLU A 207 -9.31 -4.12 -6.89
CA GLU A 207 -10.47 -4.74 -7.56
C GLU A 207 -11.32 -3.69 -8.29
N ASP A 208 -11.61 -2.57 -7.64
CA ASP A 208 -12.41 -1.50 -8.25
C ASP A 208 -11.63 -0.77 -9.38
N LEU A 209 -10.29 -0.85 -9.41
CA LEU A 209 -9.43 -0.41 -10.52
C LEU A 209 -9.30 -1.48 -11.64
N GLN A 210 -10.07 -2.56 -11.56
CA GLN A 210 -10.15 -3.65 -12.53
C GLN A 210 -8.87 -4.52 -12.65
N THR A 211 -8.03 -4.60 -11.62
CA THR A 211 -6.97 -5.61 -11.61
C THR A 211 -7.59 -6.98 -11.29
N CYS A 212 -7.53 -7.97 -12.20
CA CYS A 212 -8.19 -9.27 -12.05
C CYS A 212 -7.72 -10.05 -10.80
N PRO A 213 -8.56 -10.23 -9.76
CA PRO A 213 -8.28 -11.18 -8.69
C PRO A 213 -8.62 -12.60 -9.16
N MET A 214 -7.86 -13.61 -8.69
CA MET A 214 -8.38 -14.97 -8.60
C MET A 214 -8.29 -15.39 -7.15
N THR A 215 -9.34 -16.00 -6.61
CA THR A 215 -9.28 -16.57 -5.27
C THR A 215 -9.00 -18.05 -5.34
N ARG A 216 -8.01 -18.47 -4.57
CA ARG A 216 -7.73 -19.88 -4.37
C ARG A 216 -8.58 -20.40 -3.21
N SER A 217 -9.81 -20.76 -3.55
CA SER A 217 -10.52 -21.88 -2.94
C SER A 217 -11.47 -22.41 -4.01
N SER A 218 -11.48 -23.72 -4.20
CA SER A 218 -12.23 -24.44 -5.23
C SER A 218 -13.49 -23.70 -5.72
N GLY A 219 -13.39 -23.02 -6.87
CA GLY A 219 -14.55 -22.65 -7.69
C GLY A 219 -15.24 -21.28 -7.50
N GLY A 220 -14.58 -20.19 -7.10
CA GLY A 220 -15.24 -18.88 -7.18
C GLY A 220 -14.39 -17.64 -6.94
N VAL A 221 -14.80 -16.53 -7.57
CA VAL A 221 -14.51 -15.13 -7.17
C VAL A 221 -14.62 -14.98 -5.65
N LEU A 222 -13.86 -14.07 -5.02
CA LEU A 222 -14.00 -13.72 -3.60
C LEU A 222 -15.49 -13.71 -3.26
N LYS A 223 -15.96 -14.72 -2.53
CA LYS A 223 -17.39 -14.82 -2.26
C LYS A 223 -17.80 -13.51 -1.59
N PRO A 224 -18.90 -12.86 -2.00
CA PRO A 224 -19.31 -11.56 -1.47
C PRO A 224 -19.29 -11.50 0.07
N GLU A 225 -19.55 -12.63 0.73
CA GLU A 225 -19.44 -12.81 2.18
C GLU A 225 -18.07 -12.43 2.78
N HIS A 226 -16.94 -12.75 2.13
CA HIS A 226 -15.60 -12.41 2.65
C HIS A 226 -15.28 -10.92 2.52
N ARG A 227 -15.84 -10.25 1.50
CA ARG A 227 -15.63 -8.82 1.26
C ARG A 227 -16.26 -7.94 2.34
N ASN A 228 -17.34 -8.42 2.93
CA ASN A 228 -18.04 -7.74 4.01
C ASN A 228 -17.64 -8.25 5.40
N THR A 229 -16.70 -9.20 5.48
CA THR A 229 -16.20 -9.72 6.75
C THR A 229 -14.92 -8.99 7.17
N LEU A 230 -14.78 -8.75 8.48
CA LEU A 230 -13.58 -8.13 9.05
C LEU A 230 -12.41 -9.09 9.01
N SER A 231 -11.27 -8.63 8.51
CA SER A 231 -10.09 -9.49 8.36
C SER A 231 -9.50 -9.93 9.70
N TRP A 232 -9.88 -9.29 10.80
CA TRP A 232 -9.40 -9.62 12.14
C TRP A 232 -10.37 -10.42 13.00
N ASP A 233 -11.60 -10.60 12.55
CA ASP A 233 -12.56 -11.49 13.22
C ASP A 233 -12.44 -12.93 12.70
N MET A 234 -11.65 -13.13 11.65
CA MET A 234 -11.46 -14.41 10.97
C MET A 234 -9.97 -14.65 10.74
N ASP A 235 -9.58 -15.91 10.66
CA ASP A 235 -8.25 -16.30 10.18
C ASP A 235 -8.22 -16.25 8.64
N THR A 236 -8.56 -15.09 8.07
CA THR A 236 -8.64 -14.93 6.62
C THR A 236 -7.26 -14.66 6.05
N ASP A 237 -6.90 -15.44 5.04
CA ASP A 237 -5.68 -15.26 4.28
C ASP A 237 -5.65 -13.92 3.52
N VAL A 238 -4.43 -13.53 3.14
CA VAL A 238 -4.20 -12.35 2.28
C VAL A 238 -4.81 -12.60 0.90
N PRO A 239 -5.48 -11.61 0.28
CA PRO A 239 -5.99 -11.75 -1.09
C PRO A 239 -4.89 -12.04 -2.12
N PHE A 240 -5.16 -12.98 -3.03
CA PHE A 240 -4.25 -13.32 -4.14
C PHE A 240 -4.61 -12.54 -5.41
N PHE A 241 -3.59 -12.01 -6.10
CA PHE A 241 -3.73 -11.32 -7.38
C PHE A 241 -2.87 -11.96 -8.47
N ARG A 242 -3.50 -12.32 -9.59
CA ARG A 242 -2.76 -12.85 -10.75
C ARG A 242 -1.93 -11.79 -11.45
N SER A 243 -2.47 -10.59 -11.54
CA SER A 243 -1.80 -9.46 -12.18
C SER A 243 -1.95 -8.21 -11.33
N PHE A 244 -0.93 -7.38 -11.39
CA PHE A 244 -0.87 -6.05 -10.80
C PHE A 244 -0.84 -4.97 -11.90
N GLU A 245 -1.08 -5.36 -13.16
CA GLU A 245 -1.07 -4.44 -14.29
C GLU A 245 -2.38 -3.64 -14.31
N LEU A 246 -2.25 -2.32 -14.36
CA LEU A 246 -3.39 -1.44 -14.57
C LEU A 246 -3.79 -1.48 -16.05
N PRO A 247 -5.09 -1.52 -16.37
CA PRO A 247 -5.53 -1.25 -17.73
C PRO A 247 -5.04 0.13 -18.18
N ARG A 248 -4.56 0.26 -19.42
CA ARG A 248 -4.04 1.54 -19.94
C ARG A 248 -5.02 2.70 -19.81
N SER A 249 -6.33 2.43 -19.93
CA SER A 249 -7.39 3.43 -19.74
C SER A 249 -7.46 3.97 -18.31
N VAL A 250 -7.08 3.17 -17.32
CA VAL A 250 -7.04 3.53 -15.90
C VAL A 250 -5.71 4.21 -15.58
N GLU A 251 -4.61 3.69 -16.12
CA GLU A 251 -3.27 4.25 -15.93
C GLU A 251 -3.19 5.73 -16.35
N THR A 252 -3.83 6.11 -17.47
CA THR A 252 -3.85 7.50 -17.94
C THR A 252 -4.77 8.43 -17.14
N GLN A 253 -5.65 7.89 -16.29
CA GLN A 253 -6.57 8.69 -15.47
C GLN A 253 -5.94 9.21 -14.18
N TYR A 254 -4.85 8.58 -13.72
CA TYR A 254 -4.24 8.90 -12.43
C TYR A 254 -2.83 9.45 -12.62
N SER A 255 -2.57 10.60 -12.03
CA SER A 255 -1.21 11.14 -11.94
C SER A 255 -0.35 10.23 -11.07
N THR A 256 0.92 10.08 -11.44
CA THR A 256 1.94 9.42 -10.62
C THR A 256 2.79 10.49 -9.94
N TRP A 257 3.22 10.23 -8.70
CA TRP A 257 4.09 11.12 -7.93
C TRP A 257 5.08 10.32 -7.08
N SER A 258 6.12 11.00 -6.60
CA SER A 258 7.10 10.45 -5.67
C SER A 258 6.58 10.51 -4.24
N PRO A 259 6.85 9.51 -3.39
CA PRO A 259 6.45 9.56 -1.99
C PRO A 259 6.94 10.82 -1.27
N PRO A 260 6.14 11.41 -0.38
CA PRO A 260 6.55 12.57 0.40
C PRO A 260 7.72 12.21 1.34
N PRO A 261 8.51 13.19 1.80
CA PRO A 261 9.59 12.93 2.74
C PRO A 261 9.06 12.46 4.10
N ILE A 262 9.92 11.78 4.86
CA ILE A 262 9.61 11.40 6.25
C ILE A 262 9.41 12.68 7.07
N PRO A 263 8.30 12.82 7.82
CA PRO A 263 8.08 13.99 8.67
C PRO A 263 9.18 14.14 9.72
N THR A 264 9.69 15.37 9.88
CA THR A 264 10.68 15.72 10.90
C THR A 264 10.17 15.34 12.29
N ALA A 265 11.07 14.83 13.14
CA ALA A 265 10.74 14.46 14.51
C ALA A 265 10.26 15.68 15.31
N SER A 266 8.96 15.74 15.56
CA SER A 266 8.33 16.78 16.38
C SER A 266 7.28 16.19 17.32
N VAL A 267 6.88 16.99 18.30
CA VAL A 267 5.75 16.69 19.21
C VAL A 267 4.49 16.46 18.38
N MET A 268 4.21 17.38 17.44
CA MET A 268 3.11 17.29 16.47
C MET A 268 3.12 15.94 15.72
N ALA A 269 4.23 15.59 15.05
CA ALA A 269 4.31 14.36 14.27
C ALA A 269 4.09 13.10 15.13
N SER A 270 4.49 13.14 16.40
CA SER A 270 4.27 12.05 17.35
C SER A 270 2.81 11.96 17.81
N HIS A 271 2.18 13.09 18.15
CA HIS A 271 0.77 13.15 18.58
C HIS A 271 -0.21 12.64 17.52
N TRP A 272 0.08 12.98 16.25
CA TRP A 272 -0.72 12.58 15.09
C TRP A 272 -0.30 11.26 14.47
N ARG A 273 0.68 10.56 15.07
CA ARG A 273 1.20 9.27 14.62
C ARG A 273 1.69 9.28 13.16
N LEU A 274 2.34 10.37 12.75
CA LEU A 274 2.86 10.55 11.39
C LEU A 274 4.29 10.01 11.20
N ARG A 275 4.89 9.48 12.27
CA ARG A 275 6.30 9.03 12.29
C ARG A 275 6.44 7.54 11.96
N PRO A 276 7.61 7.11 11.42
CA PRO A 276 7.89 5.70 11.11
C PRO A 276 7.69 4.73 12.27
N LYS A 277 7.95 5.16 13.52
CA LYS A 277 7.74 4.30 14.70
C LYS A 277 6.28 3.82 14.86
N HIS A 278 5.32 4.51 14.25
CA HIS A 278 3.89 4.17 14.31
C HIS A 278 3.41 3.34 13.12
N CYS A 279 4.29 2.98 12.19
CA CYS A 279 3.95 2.18 11.01
C CYS A 279 3.37 0.81 11.36
N LYS A 280 3.85 0.21 12.46
CA LYS A 280 3.39 -1.11 12.95
C LYS A 280 2.20 -1.00 13.91
N ASP A 281 1.84 0.22 14.32
CA ASP A 281 0.72 0.42 15.22
C ASP A 281 -0.59 0.25 14.44
N PRO A 282 -1.60 -0.43 15.01
CA PRO A 282 -2.95 -0.38 14.50
C PRO A 282 -3.40 1.08 14.33
N SER A 283 -4.06 1.38 13.21
CA SER A 283 -4.59 2.71 12.98
C SER A 283 -5.60 3.03 14.10
N PRO A 284 -5.59 4.25 14.68
CA PRO A 284 -6.58 4.65 15.69
C PRO A 284 -8.02 4.41 15.22
N GLN A 285 -8.25 4.55 13.92
CA GLN A 285 -9.52 4.33 13.23
C GLN A 285 -9.94 2.86 13.26
N THR A 286 -9.02 1.92 13.06
CA THR A 286 -9.32 0.49 13.18
C THR A 286 -9.80 0.14 14.58
N ASN A 287 -9.13 0.66 15.62
CA ASN A 287 -9.55 0.46 17.01
C ASN A 287 -10.89 1.14 17.31
N LEU A 288 -11.11 2.34 16.78
CA LEU A 288 -12.37 3.06 16.92
C LEU A 288 -13.51 2.29 16.25
N PHE A 289 -13.35 1.89 14.99
CA PHE A 289 -14.34 1.11 14.24
C PHE A 289 -14.69 -0.18 14.99
N ARG A 290 -13.70 -0.93 15.48
CA ARG A 290 -13.92 -2.15 16.28
C ARG A 290 -14.76 -1.85 17.52
N SER A 291 -14.42 -0.79 18.25
CA SER A 291 -15.14 -0.37 19.46
C SER A 291 -16.58 0.05 19.15
N LEU A 292 -16.77 0.80 18.06
CA LEU A 292 -18.09 1.22 17.59
C LEU A 292 -18.93 0.02 17.18
N ARG A 293 -18.39 -0.92 16.40
CA ARG A 293 -19.08 -2.15 15.96
C ARG A 293 -19.57 -2.94 17.15
N PHE A 294 -18.71 -3.18 18.13
CA PHE A 294 -19.09 -3.90 19.34
C PHE A 294 -20.24 -3.20 20.11
N ARG A 295 -20.25 -1.87 20.18
CA ARG A 295 -21.33 -1.11 20.82
C ARG A 295 -22.63 -1.20 20.03
N VAL A 296 -22.56 -1.12 18.70
CA VAL A 296 -23.73 -1.17 17.83
C VAL A 296 -24.37 -2.56 17.85
N SER A 297 -23.59 -3.64 17.78
CA SER A 297 -24.10 -5.02 17.88
C SER A 297 -24.83 -5.28 19.21
N ARG A 298 -24.43 -4.62 20.31
CA ARG A 298 -25.12 -4.71 21.62
C ARG A 298 -26.45 -3.98 21.68
N ARG A 299 -26.73 -3.01 20.80
CA ARG A 299 -27.94 -2.17 20.82
C ARG A 299 -29.11 -2.74 20.00
N GLY A 300 -28.98 -3.97 19.48
CA GLY A 300 -30.06 -4.71 18.81
C GLY A 300 -29.94 -4.79 17.28
N PRO A 301 -30.75 -5.65 16.62
CA PRO A 301 -30.58 -6.06 15.21
C PRO A 301 -30.85 -4.98 14.14
N ASN A 302 -31.28 -3.77 14.53
CA ASN A 302 -31.74 -2.73 13.60
C ASN A 302 -30.70 -1.65 13.25
N ARG A 303 -29.42 -1.81 13.62
CA ARG A 303 -28.35 -0.86 13.22
C ARG A 303 -27.28 -1.56 12.37
N ARG A 304 -27.63 -1.81 11.09
CA ARG A 304 -26.76 -2.50 10.10
C ARG A 304 -25.62 -1.66 9.52
N GLY A 305 -25.53 -0.37 9.86
CA GLY A 305 -24.62 0.59 9.20
C GLY A 305 -23.12 0.28 9.33
N MET A 306 -22.71 -0.57 10.29
CA MET A 306 -21.30 -1.00 10.44
C MET A 306 -21.07 -2.50 10.21
N ASP A 307 -22.10 -3.21 9.73
CA ASP A 307 -21.95 -4.60 9.30
C ASP A 307 -21.33 -4.68 7.90
N ASP A 308 -21.46 -3.62 7.10
CA ASP A 308 -20.90 -3.52 5.74
C ASP A 308 -19.52 -2.83 5.75
N ILE A 309 -18.48 -3.54 6.18
CA ILE A 309 -17.11 -3.02 6.20
C ILE A 309 -16.61 -2.59 4.81
N LEU A 310 -17.16 -3.16 3.74
CA LEU A 310 -16.71 -2.91 2.38
C LEU A 310 -16.83 -1.43 2.00
N ARG A 311 -17.84 -0.72 2.51
CA ARG A 311 -17.99 0.74 2.29
C ARG A 311 -16.84 1.52 2.90
N TYR A 312 -16.44 1.16 4.11
CA TYR A 312 -15.32 1.79 4.80
C TYR A 312 -13.97 1.46 4.13
N ARG A 313 -13.81 0.24 3.59
CA ARG A 313 -12.67 -0.14 2.74
C ARG A 313 -12.61 0.72 1.47
N ARG A 314 -13.73 0.86 0.76
CA ARG A 314 -13.83 1.67 -0.48
C ARG A 314 -13.53 3.16 -0.28
N CYS A 315 -13.75 3.67 0.93
CA CYS A 315 -13.40 5.04 1.29
C CYS A 315 -12.04 5.16 1.99
N GLY A 316 -11.29 4.08 2.15
CA GLY A 316 -9.95 4.11 2.76
C GLY A 316 -9.95 4.51 4.25
N VAL A 317 -11.09 4.45 4.94
CA VAL A 317 -11.28 4.99 6.30
C VAL A 317 -10.24 4.45 7.30
N LEU A 318 -9.83 3.20 7.12
CA LEU A 318 -8.88 2.51 8.00
C LEU A 318 -7.41 2.74 7.62
N LEU A 319 -7.17 3.30 6.43
CA LEU A 319 -5.87 3.65 5.89
C LEU A 319 -5.43 5.06 6.30
N TRP A 320 -6.38 6.00 6.37
CA TRP A 320 -6.10 7.42 6.60
C TRP A 320 -5.37 7.73 7.92
N SER A 321 -4.61 8.82 7.91
CA SER A 321 -3.88 9.30 9.08
C SER A 321 -4.85 9.75 10.17
N LYS A 322 -4.37 9.76 11.43
CA LYS A 322 -5.16 10.27 12.56
C LYS A 322 -5.56 11.73 12.33
N TRP A 323 -4.67 12.51 11.72
CA TRP A 323 -4.94 13.90 11.37
C TRP A 323 -6.08 14.04 10.37
N ARG A 324 -6.02 13.37 9.22
CA ARG A 324 -7.08 13.47 8.20
C ARG A 324 -8.44 13.10 8.77
N MET A 325 -8.48 12.02 9.55
CA MET A 325 -9.73 11.56 10.13
C MET A 325 -10.27 12.50 11.21
N PHE A 326 -9.38 13.16 11.95
CA PHE A 326 -9.76 14.23 12.86
C PHE A 326 -10.27 15.47 12.12
N SER A 327 -9.56 15.93 11.10
CA SER A 327 -9.90 17.15 10.36
C SER A 327 -11.18 17.02 9.52
N THR A 328 -11.60 15.79 9.19
CA THR A 328 -12.92 15.52 8.59
C THR A 328 -14.00 15.20 9.62
N GLY A 329 -13.73 15.36 10.92
CA GLY A 329 -14.70 15.13 11.99
C GLY A 329 -15.04 13.66 12.27
N LEU A 330 -14.29 12.71 11.70
CA LEU A 330 -14.49 11.26 11.88
C LEU A 330 -13.62 10.67 12.99
N HIS A 331 -12.81 11.46 13.67
CA HIS A 331 -12.06 11.02 14.84
C HIS A 331 -12.23 12.05 15.95
N PRO A 332 -12.59 11.64 17.18
CA PRO A 332 -12.79 12.58 18.27
C PRO A 332 -11.47 13.23 18.71
N ASN A 333 -11.59 14.44 19.26
CA ASN A 333 -10.51 15.08 20.01
C ASN A 333 -10.36 14.38 21.37
N ASN A 334 -9.38 13.50 21.51
CA ASN A 334 -9.10 12.83 22.78
C ASN A 334 -7.91 13.46 23.52
N PHE A 335 -7.48 14.66 23.13
CA PHE A 335 -6.32 15.29 23.74
C PHE A 335 -6.71 15.99 25.04
N ARG A 336 -5.92 15.75 26.09
CA ARG A 336 -6.07 16.38 27.41
C ARG A 336 -5.31 17.70 27.54
N GLU A 337 -4.53 18.03 26.53
CA GLU A 337 -3.60 19.15 26.49
C GLU A 337 -3.71 19.84 25.14
N ARG A 338 -3.20 21.07 25.06
CA ARG A 338 -3.12 21.82 23.80
C ARG A 338 -2.15 21.13 22.85
N VAL A 339 -2.62 20.71 21.67
CA VAL A 339 -1.80 19.95 20.70
C VAL A 339 -1.57 20.75 19.42
N PRO A 340 -0.31 20.89 18.96
CA PRO A 340 -0.02 21.51 17.67
C PRO A 340 -0.56 20.68 16.50
N THR A 341 -1.07 21.34 15.47
CA THR A 341 -1.65 20.71 14.28
C THR A 341 -0.68 20.71 13.08
N PRO A 342 -0.82 19.76 12.14
CA PRO A 342 -0.03 19.74 10.90
C PRO A 342 -0.17 20.97 10.01
N ASP A 343 -1.26 21.72 10.12
CA ASP A 343 -1.48 22.98 9.40
C ASP A 343 -0.94 24.23 10.13
N GLY A 344 -0.15 24.05 11.19
CA GLY A 344 0.55 25.13 11.91
C GLY A 344 -0.27 25.80 13.02
N GLY A 345 -1.47 25.30 13.30
CA GLY A 345 -2.33 25.76 14.38
C GLY A 345 -2.18 24.97 15.68
N PHE A 346 -3.16 25.13 16.56
CA PHE A 346 -3.29 24.41 17.81
C PHE A 346 -4.74 24.01 18.04
N ILE A 347 -4.93 22.84 18.63
CA ILE A 347 -6.23 22.42 19.16
C ILE A 347 -6.17 22.55 20.67
N ASP A 348 -7.05 23.39 21.21
CA ASP A 348 -7.23 23.51 22.65
C ASP A 348 -8.09 22.34 23.17
N GLN A 349 -8.05 22.15 24.50
CA GLN A 349 -8.86 21.15 25.15
C GLN A 349 -10.35 21.48 24.93
N ASP A 350 -11.12 20.51 24.43
CA ASP A 350 -12.56 20.63 24.39
C ASP A 350 -13.12 20.37 25.81
N PRO A 351 -13.75 21.35 26.48
CA PRO A 351 -14.17 21.18 27.87
C PRO A 351 -15.37 20.23 28.05
N ALA A 352 -16.10 19.88 26.98
CA ALA A 352 -17.30 19.07 27.12
C ALA A 352 -17.77 18.43 25.79
N ASP A 353 -17.23 17.27 25.45
CA ASP A 353 -18.02 16.27 24.71
C ASP A 353 -17.96 14.92 25.44
N PRO A 354 -18.83 14.68 26.44
CA PRO A 354 -18.70 13.55 27.36
C PRO A 354 -18.83 12.18 26.70
N LEU A 355 -19.33 12.11 25.48
CA LEU A 355 -19.60 10.88 24.77
C LEU A 355 -19.44 11.19 23.29
N GLY A 356 -18.53 10.52 22.58
CA GLY A 356 -18.41 10.60 21.12
C GLY A 356 -19.65 10.07 20.35
N SER A 357 -20.86 10.46 20.74
CA SER A 357 -22.13 10.26 20.06
C SER A 357 -22.10 10.92 18.69
N SER A 358 -21.59 12.15 18.58
CA SER A 358 -21.39 12.83 17.29
C SER A 358 -20.47 12.02 16.36
N CYS A 359 -19.42 11.39 16.89
CA CYS A 359 -18.55 10.54 16.09
C CYS A 359 -19.23 9.25 15.63
N VAL A 360 -20.05 8.61 16.47
CA VAL A 360 -20.78 7.39 16.06
C VAL A 360 -21.75 7.70 14.94
N ASP A 361 -22.49 8.80 15.06
CA ASP A 361 -23.48 9.20 14.06
C ASP A 361 -22.80 9.58 12.75
N LYS A 362 -21.66 10.28 12.76
CA LYS A 362 -20.86 10.56 11.55
C LYS A 362 -20.28 9.31 10.89
N TRP A 363 -19.84 8.31 11.67
CA TRP A 363 -19.40 7.02 11.09
C TRP A 363 -20.58 6.27 10.46
N LEU A 364 -21.75 6.30 11.10
CA LEU A 364 -22.97 5.73 10.53
C LEU A 364 -23.38 6.48 9.26
N GLU A 365 -23.27 7.81 9.20
CA GLU A 365 -23.53 8.61 8.00
C GLU A 365 -22.58 8.26 6.84
N VAL A 366 -21.29 8.08 7.11
CA VAL A 366 -20.32 7.58 6.11
C VAL A 366 -20.73 6.19 5.62
N GLY A 367 -21.19 5.32 6.52
CA GLY A 367 -21.72 4.00 6.18
C GLY A 367 -23.05 4.05 5.42
N ASP A 368 -23.92 5.01 5.71
CA ASP A 368 -25.29 5.15 5.22
C ASP A 368 -25.43 6.08 4.01
N ALA A 369 -24.37 6.78 3.61
CA ALA A 369 -24.33 7.65 2.45
C ALA A 369 -24.88 6.90 1.22
N LYS A 370 -26.16 7.14 0.89
CA LYS A 370 -26.94 6.32 -0.05
C LYS A 370 -26.42 6.36 -1.50
N GLN A 371 -25.46 7.24 -1.80
CA GLN A 371 -24.91 7.46 -3.14
C GLN A 371 -23.96 6.36 -3.64
N TRP A 372 -23.58 5.37 -2.81
CA TRP A 372 -22.64 4.31 -3.19
C TRP A 372 -23.20 3.19 -4.09
N LEU A 373 -24.50 3.21 -4.40
CA LEU A 373 -25.22 2.15 -5.12
C LEU A 373 -25.65 2.53 -6.54
N ALA A 374 -25.24 3.68 -7.06
CA ALA A 374 -25.54 4.11 -8.43
C ALA A 374 -24.41 3.73 -9.40
#